data_AF-A0A2D5WJ24-F1
#
_entry.id   AF-A0A2D5WJ24-F1
#
_cell.length_a   1.000
_cell.length_b   1.000
_cell.length_c   1.000
_cell.angle_alpha   90.00
_cell.angle_beta   90.00
_cell.angle_gamma   90.00
#
_symmetry.space_group_name_H-M   'P 1'
#
loop_
_entity.id
_entity.type
_entity.pdbx_description
1 polymer ?
#
loop_
_entity_poly.entity_id
_entity_poly.type
_entity_poly.pdbx_seq_one_letter_code
_entity_poly.pdbx_strand_id
1 'polypeptide(L)'
;MVYAREVNGQVLDFGVSGKLYRNVLVMYDRQTESLWSQLLGKAIIGPMKGTPLTMLPATVMTWGVWRQEHPDGLLLKKDVPSNATYASYPAFPKSAARACRNPVRMLHV
;
A
#
# COMPACT_ATOMS: atom_id res chain seq x y z
N MET A 1 0.57 -3.80 -8.49
CA MET A 1 0.32 -5.18 -8.00
C MET A 1 -0.04 -5.07 -6.53
N VAL A 2 -1.14 -5.68 -6.12
CA VAL A 2 -1.60 -5.70 -4.72
C VAL A 2 -1.79 -7.15 -4.33
N TYR A 3 -1.31 -7.53 -3.16
CA TYR A 3 -1.37 -8.90 -2.66
C TYR A 3 -2.05 -8.93 -1.29
N ALA A 4 -2.79 -10.01 -1.01
CA ALA A 4 -3.30 -10.27 0.32
C ALA A 4 -2.14 -10.54 1.29
N ARG A 5 -2.28 -10.07 2.52
CA ARG A 5 -1.29 -10.33 3.59
C ARG A 5 -1.54 -11.64 4.32
N GLU A 6 -2.70 -12.27 4.10
CA GLU A 6 -3.02 -13.59 4.64
C GLU A 6 -2.46 -14.66 3.70
N VAL A 7 -1.62 -15.52 4.25
CA VAL A 7 -0.99 -16.63 3.55
C VAL A 7 -1.14 -17.88 4.41
N ASN A 8 -1.76 -18.93 3.86
CA ASN A 8 -2.03 -20.20 4.57
C ASN A 8 -2.75 -20.00 5.93
N GLY A 9 -3.69 -19.06 6.00
CA GLY A 9 -4.44 -18.74 7.24
C GLY A 9 -3.65 -17.94 8.27
N GLN A 10 -2.40 -17.56 7.99
CA GLN A 10 -1.60 -16.68 8.81
C GLN A 10 -1.52 -15.28 8.20
N VAL A 11 -1.74 -14.28 9.03
CA VAL A 11 -1.60 -12.89 8.65
C VAL A 11 -0.13 -12.46 8.82
N LEU A 12 0.52 -12.09 7.71
CA LEU A 12 1.94 -11.70 7.67
C LEU A 12 2.14 -10.18 7.67
N ASP A 13 3.24 -9.73 8.26
CA ASP A 13 3.66 -8.33 8.25
C ASP A 13 4.91 -8.18 7.38
N PHE A 14 4.69 -7.65 6.18
CA PHE A 14 5.77 -7.43 5.21
C PHE A 14 6.60 -6.19 5.53
N GLY A 15 7.87 -6.24 5.16
CA GLY A 15 8.82 -5.13 5.24
C GLY A 15 9.70 -5.06 4.00
N VAL A 16 10.50 -4.00 3.95
CA VAL A 16 11.49 -3.76 2.88
C VAL A 16 12.79 -4.46 3.26
N SER A 17 13.26 -5.39 2.42
CA SER A 17 14.48 -6.16 2.74
C SER A 17 15.78 -5.45 2.35
N GLY A 18 15.69 -4.30 1.65
CA GLY A 18 16.84 -3.62 1.03
C GLY A 18 17.44 -4.36 -0.16
N LYS A 19 16.77 -5.39 -0.70
CA LYS A 19 17.25 -6.20 -1.83
C LYS A 19 16.35 -6.00 -3.05
N LEU A 20 16.94 -6.22 -4.22
CA LEU A 20 16.25 -6.17 -5.50
C LEU A 20 16.44 -7.48 -6.26
N TYR A 21 15.40 -7.88 -6.99
CA TYR A 21 15.46 -8.92 -8.00
C TYR A 21 14.96 -8.35 -9.32
N ARG A 22 15.81 -8.29 -10.35
CA ARG A 22 15.50 -7.65 -11.64
C ARG A 22 14.96 -6.22 -11.46
N ASN A 23 15.59 -5.44 -10.60
CA ASN A 23 15.20 -4.07 -10.24
C ASN A 23 13.81 -3.93 -9.58
N VAL A 24 13.23 -5.03 -9.10
CA VAL A 24 11.98 -5.03 -8.32
C VAL A 24 12.28 -5.34 -6.86
N LEU A 25 11.58 -4.64 -5.95
CA LEU A 25 11.69 -4.85 -4.51
C LEU A 25 11.48 -6.33 -4.15
N VAL A 26 12.37 -6.83 -3.29
CA VAL A 26 12.17 -8.05 -2.52
C VAL A 26 11.66 -7.65 -1.14
N MET A 27 10.52 -8.20 -0.74
CA MET A 27 9.96 -8.02 0.60
C MET A 27 10.51 -9.09 1.53
N TYR A 28 10.44 -8.87 2.83
CA TYR A 28 10.53 -9.93 3.83
C TYR A 28 9.25 -9.96 4.68
N ASP A 29 8.90 -11.10 5.26
CA ASP A 29 7.90 -11.17 6.33
C ASP A 29 8.58 -11.28 7.70
N ARG A 30 8.01 -10.64 8.73
CA ARG A 30 8.58 -10.65 10.09
C ARG A 30 8.41 -11.97 10.82
N GLN A 31 7.44 -12.78 10.42
CA GLN A 31 7.04 -13.99 11.12
C GLN A 31 8.02 -15.15 10.86
N THR A 32 8.54 -15.24 9.65
CA THR A 32 9.39 -16.36 9.20
C THR A 32 10.70 -15.91 8.57
N GLU A 33 10.88 -14.58 8.40
CA GLU A 33 12.02 -13.98 7.71
C GLU A 33 12.21 -14.50 6.27
N SER A 34 11.13 -15.01 5.65
CA SER A 34 11.17 -15.42 4.25
C SER A 34 11.24 -14.20 3.36
N LEU A 35 11.92 -14.34 2.22
CA LEU A 35 12.02 -13.30 1.21
C LEU A 35 11.02 -13.55 0.08
N TRP A 36 10.29 -12.51 -0.29
CA TRP A 36 9.17 -12.56 -1.22
C TRP A 36 9.43 -11.68 -2.44
N SER A 37 9.30 -12.27 -3.63
CA SER A 37 9.38 -11.51 -4.87
C SER A 37 8.01 -10.92 -5.18
N GLN A 38 7.92 -9.58 -5.21
CA GLN A 38 6.70 -8.91 -5.71
C GLN A 38 6.44 -9.26 -7.17
N LEU A 39 7.50 -9.34 -7.99
CA LEU A 39 7.41 -9.65 -9.42
C LEU A 39 6.82 -11.05 -9.67
N LEU A 40 7.29 -12.06 -8.93
CA LEU A 40 6.84 -13.45 -9.09
C LEU A 40 5.60 -13.79 -8.26
N GLY A 41 5.21 -12.91 -7.33
CA GLY A 41 4.09 -13.14 -6.42
C GLY A 41 4.28 -14.35 -5.51
N LYS A 42 5.49 -14.63 -5.03
CA LYS A 42 5.78 -15.77 -4.15
C LYS A 42 7.04 -15.61 -3.30
N ALA A 43 7.14 -16.40 -2.25
CA ALA A 43 8.37 -16.56 -1.49
C ALA A 43 9.46 -17.25 -2.34
N ILE A 44 10.66 -16.68 -2.34
CA ILE A 44 11.80 -17.14 -3.14
C ILE A 44 12.92 -17.74 -2.28
N ILE A 45 13.03 -17.33 -1.01
CA ILE A 45 14.04 -17.78 -0.03
C ILE A 45 13.37 -17.87 1.34
N GLY A 46 13.82 -18.79 2.20
CA GLY A 46 13.36 -18.93 3.58
C GLY A 46 12.31 -20.02 3.78
N PRO A 47 11.77 -20.15 5.00
CA PRO A 47 10.82 -21.21 5.37
C PRO A 47 9.59 -21.31 4.47
N MET A 48 9.12 -20.18 3.92
CA MET A 48 7.93 -20.13 3.07
C MET A 48 8.22 -20.36 1.58
N LYS A 49 9.47 -20.66 1.18
CA LYS A 49 9.89 -20.74 -0.24
C LYS A 49 8.92 -21.54 -1.10
N GLY A 50 8.51 -20.95 -2.23
CA GLY A 50 7.57 -21.53 -3.18
C GLY A 50 6.10 -21.14 -2.93
N THR A 51 5.77 -20.68 -1.72
CA THR A 51 4.40 -20.28 -1.35
C THR A 51 3.95 -19.05 -2.16
N PRO A 52 2.81 -19.13 -2.88
CA PRO A 52 2.29 -18.02 -3.66
C PRO A 52 1.58 -16.97 -2.79
N LEU A 53 1.53 -15.74 -3.29
CA LEU A 53 0.72 -14.66 -2.77
C LEU A 53 -0.57 -14.53 -3.59
N THR A 54 -1.71 -14.38 -2.91
CA THR A 54 -3.00 -14.12 -3.54
C THR A 54 -3.05 -12.68 -4.05
N MET A 55 -3.20 -12.48 -5.36
CA MET A 55 -3.34 -11.14 -5.95
C MET A 55 -4.75 -10.59 -5.68
N LEU A 56 -4.82 -9.33 -5.27
CA LEU A 56 -6.08 -8.62 -5.05
C LEU A 56 -6.42 -7.73 -6.24
N PRO A 57 -7.71 -7.62 -6.60
CA PRO A 57 -8.15 -6.68 -7.62
C PRO A 57 -7.86 -5.26 -7.17
N ALA A 58 -7.19 -4.49 -8.04
CA ALA A 58 -6.88 -3.09 -7.79
C ALA A 58 -6.84 -2.34 -9.12
N THR A 59 -7.37 -1.12 -9.11
CA THR A 59 -7.44 -0.24 -10.27
C THR A 59 -6.72 1.06 -9.98
N VAL A 60 -5.93 1.54 -10.95
CA VAL A 60 -5.35 2.89 -10.92
C VAL A 60 -6.31 3.81 -11.65
N MET A 61 -6.81 4.83 -10.96
CA MET A 61 -7.73 5.82 -11.52
C MET A 61 -7.49 7.20 -10.91
N THR A 62 -8.01 8.25 -11.55
CA THR A 62 -7.95 9.60 -11.00
C THR A 62 -8.94 9.76 -9.85
N TRP A 63 -8.67 10.72 -8.95
CA TRP A 63 -9.58 11.04 -7.86
C TRP A 63 -10.96 11.54 -8.34
N GLY A 64 -11.01 12.24 -9.48
CA GLY A 64 -12.27 12.70 -10.07
C GLY A 64 -13.17 11.53 -10.46
N VAL A 65 -12.60 10.56 -11.19
CA VAL A 65 -13.28 9.33 -11.62
C VAL A 65 -13.75 8.53 -10.40
N TRP A 66 -12.86 8.29 -9.43
CA TRP A 66 -13.21 7.53 -8.22
C TRP A 66 -14.41 8.12 -7.47
N ARG A 67 -14.46 9.45 -7.30
CA ARG A 67 -15.60 10.11 -6.61
C ARG A 67 -16.91 10.00 -7.37
N GLN A 68 -16.84 10.01 -8.70
CA GLN A 68 -18.02 9.87 -9.54
C GLN A 68 -18.55 8.43 -9.49
N GLU A 69 -17.66 7.44 -9.51
CA GLU A 69 -18.00 6.01 -9.49
C GLU A 69 -18.36 5.49 -8.08
N HIS A 70 -17.81 6.12 -7.03
CA HIS A 70 -18.00 5.72 -5.62
C HIS A 70 -18.45 6.90 -4.76
N PRO A 71 -19.67 7.42 -4.94
CA PRO A 71 -20.17 8.58 -4.18
C PRO A 71 -20.26 8.32 -2.67
N ASP A 72 -20.56 7.08 -2.28
CA ASP A 72 -20.60 6.62 -0.88
C ASP A 72 -19.31 5.92 -0.43
N GLY A 73 -18.24 6.02 -1.24
CA GLY A 73 -16.95 5.42 -0.93
C GLY A 73 -16.43 5.92 0.43
N LEU A 74 -15.61 5.11 1.09
CA LEU A 74 -15.03 5.47 2.37
C LEU A 74 -13.60 5.94 2.18
N LEU A 75 -13.27 7.09 2.77
CA LEU A 75 -11.92 7.61 2.78
C LEU A 75 -11.29 7.41 4.16
N LEU A 76 -10.10 6.82 4.19
CA LEU A 76 -9.31 6.76 5.41
C LEU A 76 -8.87 8.18 5.80
N LYS A 77 -9.34 8.64 6.95
CA LYS A 77 -8.89 9.90 7.54
C LYS A 77 -7.81 9.58 8.56
N LYS A 78 -6.59 10.05 8.30
CA LYS A 78 -5.51 9.99 9.28
C LYS A 78 -5.72 11.11 10.29
N ASP A 79 -5.73 10.79 11.58
CA ASP A 79 -5.76 11.78 12.65
C ASP A 79 -4.39 12.47 12.76
N VAL A 80 -4.19 13.42 11.86
CA VAL A 80 -3.02 14.27 11.81
C VAL A 80 -3.43 15.62 12.40
N PRO A 81 -2.71 16.16 13.41
CA PRO A 81 -2.92 17.52 13.89
C PRO A 81 -2.96 18.49 12.70
N SER A 82 -3.85 19.48 12.72
CA SER A 82 -4.07 20.40 11.59
C SER A 82 -2.80 21.17 11.15
N ASN A 83 -1.75 21.17 11.97
CA ASN A 83 -0.46 21.78 11.74
C ASN A 83 0.65 20.80 11.30
N ALA A 84 0.38 19.50 11.25
CA ALA A 84 1.37 18.52 10.79
C ALA A 84 1.47 18.60 9.26
N THR A 85 2.33 19.51 8.82
CA THR A 85 2.67 19.67 7.41
C THR A 85 3.44 18.45 6.92
N TYR A 86 3.06 17.95 5.74
CA TYR A 86 3.87 17.06 4.88
C TYR A 86 5.13 17.79 4.34
N ALA A 87 5.74 18.67 5.13
CA ALA A 87 6.78 19.62 4.69
C ALA A 87 8.22 19.14 4.98
N SER A 88 8.40 17.97 5.59
CA SER A 88 9.74 17.42 5.88
C SER A 88 10.34 16.56 4.77
N TYR A 89 9.63 16.35 3.65
CA TYR A 89 10.23 15.83 2.41
C TYR A 89 10.69 17.00 1.53
N PRO A 90 11.91 16.98 0.96
CA PRO A 90 12.36 18.04 0.06
C PRO A 90 11.36 18.19 -1.09
N ALA A 91 10.83 19.40 -1.22
CA ALA A 91 9.59 19.68 -1.94
C ALA A 91 9.73 19.50 -3.46
N PHE A 92 8.80 18.74 -4.06
CA PHE A 92 8.38 18.97 -5.44
C PHE A 92 7.57 20.29 -5.50
N PRO A 93 7.72 21.11 -6.57
CA PRO A 93 7.20 22.48 -6.60
C PRO A 93 5.68 22.52 -6.42
N LYS A 94 5.25 23.36 -5.47
CA LYS A 94 3.85 23.55 -5.09
C LYS A 94 3.10 24.30 -6.19
N SER A 95 2.20 23.63 -6.89
CA SER A 95 1.05 24.29 -7.51
C SER A 95 -0.22 23.47 -7.24
N ALA A 96 -1.27 24.19 -6.79
CA ALA A 96 -2.63 23.72 -6.53
C ALA A 96 -2.91 22.86 -5.28
N ALA A 97 -2.65 23.39 -4.09
CA ALA A 97 -3.41 23.00 -2.89
C ALA A 97 -4.77 23.71 -2.91
N ARG A 98 -5.75 23.17 -3.64
CA ARG A 98 -7.15 23.59 -3.50
C ARG A 98 -7.79 22.78 -2.37
N ALA A 99 -8.31 23.48 -1.37
CA ALA A 99 -8.93 22.89 -0.19
C ALA A 99 -10.00 21.84 -0.57
N CYS A 100 -9.80 20.61 -0.11
CA CYS A 100 -10.78 19.53 -0.21
C CYS A 100 -11.96 19.83 0.74
N ARG A 101 -13.05 20.39 0.21
CA ARG A 101 -14.37 20.30 0.86
C ARG A 101 -15.00 18.99 0.35
N ASN A 102 -15.21 18.02 1.24
CA ASN A 102 -15.57 16.63 0.89
C ASN A 102 -17.00 16.28 1.35
N PRO A 103 -17.85 15.68 0.50
CA PRO A 103 -19.08 14.98 0.91
C PRO A 103 -18.88 13.47 1.15
N VAL A 104 -17.65 12.94 1.04
CA VAL A 104 -17.34 11.52 1.18
C VAL A 104 -17.26 11.12 2.67
N ARG A 105 -17.84 9.97 3.06
CA ARG A 105 -17.81 9.48 4.45
C ARG A 105 -16.37 9.15 4.86
N MET A 106 -15.93 9.72 5.97
CA MET A 106 -14.60 9.49 6.55
C MET A 106 -14.64 8.35 7.55
N LEU A 107 -13.78 7.36 7.37
CA LEU A 107 -13.46 6.36 8.39
C LEU A 107 -12.31 6.87 9.25
N HIS A 108 -12.51 6.86 10.57
CA HIS A 108 -11.45 7.07 11.55
C HIS A 108 -10.84 5.71 11.90
N VAL A 109 -9.52 5.67 12.11
CA VAL A 109 -8.76 4.50 12.59
C VAL A 109 -8.07 4.89 13.86
#